data_AF-K1T2G8-F1
#
_entry.id   AF-K1T2G8-F1
#
_cell.length_a   1.000
_cell.length_b   1.000
_cell.length_c   1.000
_cell.angle_alpha   90.00
_cell.angle_beta   90.00
_cell.angle_gamma   90.00
#
_symmetry.space_group_name_H-M   'P 1'
#
loop_
_entity.id
_entity.type
_entity.pdbx_description
1 polymer ?
#
loop_
_entity_poly.entity_id
_entity_poly.type
_entity_poly.pdbx_seq_one_letter_code
_entity_poly.pdbx_strand_id
1 'polypeptide(L)'
;MANNKYEFTGETRTVEINEITYVVKRIKALESLDPYGLDGDVNVGDLGGWIESEENLSQDGMCWVDEEAVIVGKAVVKDNAYVCGRSTIKGEAIICDNSTVDDDSIIAGNSVISGNSLIHENAQVLGNVVIKDNVEVKGWSIVHCEYSKPKVICENAEKMDEGLRQLIALLSKGTESVISGNI
;
A
#
# COMPACT_ATOMS: atom_id res chain seq x y z
N MET A 1 -4.62 28.68 9.33
CA MET A 1 -5.31 27.77 8.39
C MET A 1 -4.30 26.68 8.10
N ALA A 2 -4.64 25.41 8.27
CA ALA A 2 -3.76 24.35 7.82
C ALA A 2 -3.64 24.47 6.30
N ASN A 3 -2.41 24.45 5.78
CA ASN A 3 -2.21 24.32 4.35
C ASN A 3 -2.43 22.86 4.00
N ASN A 4 -3.26 22.59 3.00
CA ASN A 4 -3.43 21.25 2.47
C ASN A 4 -2.16 20.86 1.70
N LYS A 5 -1.74 19.60 1.86
CA LYS A 5 -0.63 18.98 1.12
C LYS A 5 -0.99 18.75 -0.35
N TYR A 6 -2.25 18.44 -0.64
CA TYR A 6 -2.75 18.19 -1.99
C TYR A 6 -4.20 18.65 -2.17
N GLU A 7 -4.60 18.78 -3.44
CA GLU A 7 -5.99 18.99 -3.84
C GLU A 7 -6.41 18.03 -4.97
N PHE A 8 -7.71 17.87 -5.18
CA PHE A 8 -8.23 17.23 -6.38
C PHE A 8 -8.12 18.16 -7.59
N THR A 9 -7.72 17.61 -8.73
CA THR A 9 -7.59 18.38 -9.98
C THR A 9 -8.94 18.71 -10.63
N GLY A 10 -10.00 18.01 -10.22
CA GLY A 10 -11.31 17.98 -10.88
C GLY A 10 -11.43 16.90 -11.96
N GLU A 11 -10.32 16.27 -12.35
CA GLU A 11 -10.33 15.10 -13.23
C GLU A 11 -10.85 13.87 -12.48
N THR A 12 -11.72 13.10 -13.14
CA THR A 12 -12.31 11.89 -12.59
C THR A 12 -12.28 10.76 -13.60
N ARG A 13 -12.21 9.52 -13.09
CA ARG A 13 -12.44 8.31 -13.88
C ARG A 13 -13.18 7.26 -13.07
N THR A 14 -13.77 6.32 -13.79
CA THR A 14 -14.43 5.16 -13.21
C THR A 14 -13.49 3.97 -13.27
N VAL A 15 -13.35 3.27 -12.15
CA VAL A 15 -12.61 2.01 -12.06
C VAL A 15 -13.53 0.92 -11.55
N GLU A 16 -13.47 -0.25 -12.16
CA GLU A 16 -14.24 -1.42 -11.74
C GLU A 16 -13.31 -2.40 -11.02
N ILE A 17 -13.59 -2.66 -9.74
CA ILE A 17 -12.76 -3.49 -8.88
C ILE A 17 -13.68 -4.47 -8.15
N ASN A 18 -13.50 -5.77 -8.38
CA ASN A 18 -14.36 -6.83 -7.80
C ASN A 18 -15.87 -6.56 -8.01
N GLU A 19 -16.28 -6.24 -9.23
CA GLU A 19 -17.68 -5.93 -9.59
C GLU A 19 -18.27 -4.67 -8.91
N ILE A 20 -17.44 -3.92 -8.16
CA ILE A 20 -17.81 -2.64 -7.58
C ILE A 20 -17.21 -1.53 -8.43
N THR A 21 -18.04 -0.55 -8.77
CA THR A 21 -17.65 0.63 -9.52
C THR A 21 -17.29 1.76 -8.57
N TYR A 22 -16.07 2.28 -8.67
CA TYR A 22 -15.59 3.43 -7.92
C TYR A 22 -15.37 4.61 -8.83
N VAL A 23 -15.67 5.83 -8.34
CA VAL A 23 -15.30 7.08 -9.00
C VAL A 23 -14.11 7.66 -8.28
N VAL A 24 -12.97 7.69 -8.96
CA VAL A 24 -11.71 8.18 -8.40
C VAL A 24 -11.34 9.51 -9.01
N LYS A 25 -10.61 10.32 -8.24
CA LYS A 25 -10.22 11.69 -8.56
C LYS A 25 -8.70 11.79 -8.57
N ARG A 26 -8.15 12.46 -9.58
CA ARG A 26 -6.69 12.69 -9.67
C ARG A 26 -6.29 13.75 -8.64
N ILE A 27 -5.19 13.51 -7.93
CA ILE A 27 -4.63 14.47 -6.97
C ILE A 27 -3.51 15.29 -7.59
N LYS A 28 -3.25 16.47 -7.00
CA LYS A 28 -2.13 17.34 -7.35
C LYS A 28 -1.52 17.93 -6.09
N ALA A 29 -0.18 17.94 -6.04
CA ALA A 29 0.57 18.45 -4.91
C ALA A 29 0.43 19.98 -4.77
N LEU A 30 0.28 20.45 -3.54
CA LEU A 30 0.24 21.87 -3.17
C LEU A 30 1.51 22.33 -2.44
N GLU A 31 2.35 21.38 -2.04
CA GLU A 31 3.67 21.59 -1.45
C GLU A 31 4.67 20.58 -2.00
N SER A 32 5.96 20.83 -1.80
CA SER A 32 7.00 19.86 -2.17
C SER A 32 7.07 18.74 -1.13
N LEU A 33 7.19 17.49 -1.59
CA LEU A 33 7.26 16.30 -0.75
C LEU A 33 8.47 15.45 -1.14
N ASP A 34 8.98 14.70 -0.17
CA ASP A 34 10.02 13.69 -0.33
C ASP A 34 9.45 12.34 0.20
N PRO A 35 8.58 11.66 -0.59
CA PRO A 35 7.97 10.41 -0.17
C PRO A 35 9.01 9.29 -0.09
N TYR A 36 8.87 8.41 0.90
CA TYR A 36 9.81 7.31 1.08
C TYR A 36 9.77 6.33 -0.10
N GLY A 37 10.92 6.12 -0.75
CA GLY A 37 11.06 5.16 -1.85
C GLY A 37 10.85 5.75 -3.26
N LEU A 38 10.53 7.04 -3.39
CA LEU A 38 10.56 7.74 -4.68
C LEU A 38 12.00 8.13 -5.05
N ASP A 39 12.40 7.89 -6.32
CA ASP A 39 13.67 8.42 -6.86
C ASP A 39 13.47 9.87 -7.34
N GLY A 40 13.36 10.79 -6.38
CA GLY A 40 13.15 12.22 -6.62
C GLY A 40 12.15 12.87 -5.66
N ASP A 41 11.91 14.16 -5.87
CA ASP A 41 10.95 14.95 -5.10
C ASP A 41 9.63 15.11 -5.87
N VAL A 42 8.51 15.12 -5.14
CA VAL A 42 7.24 15.64 -5.66
C VAL A 42 7.26 17.15 -5.52
N ASN A 43 7.05 17.88 -6.62
CA ASN A 43 7.07 19.33 -6.63
C ASN A 43 5.65 19.90 -6.58
N VAL A 44 5.53 21.15 -6.16
CA VAL A 44 4.27 21.88 -6.19
C VAL A 44 3.68 21.85 -7.61
N GLY A 45 2.45 21.36 -7.73
CA GLY A 45 1.74 21.24 -8.99
C GLY A 45 1.90 19.90 -9.70
N ASP A 46 2.76 19.00 -9.22
CA ASP A 46 2.90 17.65 -9.77
C ASP A 46 1.61 16.85 -9.55
N LEU A 47 1.24 16.07 -10.57
CA LEU A 47 0.06 15.21 -10.53
C LEU A 47 0.41 13.88 -9.86
N GLY A 48 -0.25 13.55 -8.76
CA GLY A 48 -0.17 12.22 -8.14
C GLY A 48 -1.21 11.27 -8.72
N GLY A 49 -1.43 10.11 -8.12
CA GLY A 49 -2.37 9.08 -8.58
C GLY A 49 -3.84 9.40 -8.29
N TRP A 50 -4.63 8.35 -8.03
CA TRP A 50 -6.09 8.42 -7.97
C TRP A 50 -6.63 7.95 -6.63
N ILE A 51 -7.48 8.76 -6.00
CA ILE A 51 -8.17 8.39 -4.76
C ILE A 51 -9.66 8.67 -4.86
N GLU A 52 -10.49 7.88 -4.18
CA GLU A 52 -11.95 8.08 -4.16
C GLU A 52 -12.36 9.33 -3.36
N SER A 53 -11.74 9.51 -2.19
CA SER A 53 -12.05 10.57 -1.24
C SER A 53 -10.81 11.04 -0.47
N GLU A 54 -10.90 12.19 0.20
CA GLU A 54 -9.80 12.73 1.03
C GLU A 54 -9.47 11.82 2.23
N GLU A 55 -10.37 10.91 2.62
CA GLU A 55 -10.12 9.94 3.69
C GLU A 55 -9.06 8.90 3.28
N ASN A 56 -8.82 8.72 1.98
CA ASN A 56 -7.92 7.70 1.46
C ASN A 56 -6.44 8.07 1.53
N LEU A 57 -6.11 9.37 1.57
CA LEU A 57 -4.74 9.86 1.64
C LEU A 57 -4.64 10.98 2.68
N SER A 58 -3.84 10.77 3.72
CA SER A 58 -3.63 11.76 4.78
C SER A 58 -3.09 13.08 4.23
N GLN A 59 -3.64 14.20 4.70
CA GLN A 59 -3.08 15.54 4.46
C GLN A 59 -1.82 15.80 5.31
N ASP A 60 -1.62 15.03 6.39
CA ASP A 60 -0.42 15.07 7.21
C ASP A 60 0.64 14.05 6.73
N GLY A 61 1.91 14.31 7.06
CA GLY A 61 3.04 13.44 6.73
C GLY A 61 3.47 13.52 5.26
N MET A 62 4.51 12.76 4.89
CA MET A 62 5.07 12.73 3.52
C MET A 62 4.42 11.69 2.62
N CYS A 63 3.34 11.04 3.06
CA CYS A 63 2.72 10.01 2.26
C CYS A 63 2.19 10.54 0.92
N TRP A 64 2.34 9.74 -0.12
CA TRP A 64 1.99 10.12 -1.48
C TRP A 64 1.45 8.94 -2.29
N VAL A 65 0.51 9.24 -3.17
CA VAL A 65 -0.01 8.31 -4.17
C VAL A 65 0.38 8.89 -5.52
N ASP A 66 1.04 8.10 -6.35
CA ASP A 66 1.59 8.57 -7.63
C ASP A 66 1.17 7.69 -8.81
N GLU A 67 1.52 8.13 -10.01
CA GLU A 67 1.35 7.42 -11.27
C GLU A 67 -0.12 6.99 -11.49
N GLU A 68 -0.39 5.70 -11.64
CA GLU A 68 -1.70 5.14 -11.92
C GLU A 68 -2.31 4.41 -10.71
N ALA A 69 -1.71 4.58 -9.53
CA ALA A 69 -2.17 3.93 -8.32
C ALA A 69 -3.58 4.40 -7.94
N VAL A 70 -4.36 3.47 -7.39
CA VAL A 70 -5.78 3.65 -7.07
C VAL A 70 -6.03 3.26 -5.61
N ILE A 71 -6.53 4.22 -4.82
CA ILE A 71 -6.94 3.99 -3.43
C ILE A 71 -8.46 4.21 -3.29
N VAL A 72 -9.18 3.18 -2.87
CA VAL A 72 -10.66 3.18 -2.82
C VAL A 72 -11.20 2.52 -1.55
N GLY A 73 -12.49 2.72 -1.29
CA GLY A 73 -13.17 2.24 -0.09
C GLY A 73 -12.66 2.94 1.16
N LYS A 74 -12.48 2.19 2.24
CA LYS A 74 -11.95 2.71 3.52
C LYS A 74 -10.43 2.55 3.62
N ALA A 75 -9.74 2.29 2.52
CA ALA A 75 -8.29 2.18 2.54
C ALA A 75 -7.66 3.53 2.87
N VAL A 76 -6.57 3.54 3.63
CA VAL A 76 -5.89 4.76 4.09
C VAL A 76 -4.40 4.66 3.85
N VAL A 77 -3.82 5.68 3.21
CA VAL A 77 -2.38 5.89 3.05
C VAL A 77 -1.96 7.09 3.90
N LYS A 78 -1.00 6.90 4.81
CA LYS A 78 -0.61 7.92 5.80
C LYS A 78 0.88 7.85 6.18
N ASP A 79 1.29 8.76 7.05
CA ASP A 79 2.68 8.90 7.54
C ASP A 79 3.65 9.20 6.38
N ASN A 80 4.62 8.34 6.07
CA ASN A 80 5.56 8.52 4.94
C ASN A 80 5.34 7.50 3.82
N ALA A 81 4.21 6.79 3.84
CA ALA A 81 3.95 5.71 2.90
C ALA A 81 3.86 6.19 1.46
N TYR A 82 4.43 5.43 0.55
CA TYR A 82 4.43 5.73 -0.89
C TYR A 82 3.73 4.62 -1.67
N VAL A 83 2.76 4.99 -2.51
CA VAL A 83 2.04 4.04 -3.36
C VAL A 83 2.08 4.53 -4.81
N CYS A 84 2.66 3.74 -5.71
CA CYS A 84 2.82 4.11 -7.13
C CYS A 84 2.58 2.91 -8.06
N GLY A 85 3.00 3.03 -9.33
CA GLY A 85 2.73 2.05 -10.36
C GLY A 85 1.24 1.99 -10.71
N ARG A 86 0.78 0.79 -11.01
CA ARG A 86 -0.64 0.47 -11.24
C ARG A 86 -1.29 -0.20 -10.03
N SER A 87 -0.77 0.08 -8.83
CA SER A 87 -1.18 -0.57 -7.58
C SER A 87 -2.62 -0.24 -7.19
N THR A 88 -3.30 -1.18 -6.56
CA THR A 88 -4.69 -1.00 -6.09
C THR A 88 -4.78 -1.31 -4.59
N ILE A 89 -5.19 -0.32 -3.80
CA ILE A 89 -5.41 -0.45 -2.36
C ILE A 89 -6.91 -0.27 -2.07
N LYS A 90 -7.52 -1.25 -1.39
CA LYS A 90 -8.97 -1.26 -1.13
C LYS A 90 -9.34 -1.92 0.20
N GLY A 91 -10.64 -1.87 0.53
CA GLY A 91 -11.16 -2.47 1.76
C GLY A 91 -10.93 -1.55 2.96
N GLU A 92 -10.43 -2.08 4.06
CA GLU A 92 -10.00 -1.33 5.26
C GLU A 92 -8.47 -1.36 5.40
N ALA A 93 -7.76 -1.47 4.27
CA ALA A 93 -6.31 -1.58 4.26
C ALA A 93 -5.63 -0.27 4.71
N ILE A 94 -4.56 -0.38 5.49
CA ILE A 94 -3.78 0.76 5.98
C ILE A 94 -2.34 0.61 5.52
N ILE A 95 -1.84 1.60 4.79
CA ILE A 95 -0.43 1.72 4.40
C ILE A 95 0.16 2.90 5.16
N CYS A 96 1.17 2.65 5.98
CA CYS A 96 1.72 3.65 6.90
C CYS A 96 3.22 3.49 7.16
N ASP A 97 3.77 4.33 8.05
CA ASP A 97 5.22 4.47 8.27
C ASP A 97 5.99 4.74 6.96
N ASN A 98 7.12 4.07 6.72
CA ASN A 98 7.97 4.19 5.53
C ASN A 98 7.74 3.01 4.59
N SER A 99 6.48 2.61 4.38
CA SER A 99 6.17 1.49 3.49
C SER A 99 5.98 1.94 2.04
N THR A 100 6.38 1.09 1.11
CA THR A 100 6.24 1.33 -0.33
C THR A 100 5.44 0.20 -0.97
N VAL A 101 4.49 0.57 -1.83
CA VAL A 101 3.70 -0.37 -2.66
C VAL A 101 3.74 0.07 -4.11
N ASP A 102 4.26 -0.76 -5.00
CA ASP A 102 4.42 -0.43 -6.43
C ASP A 102 4.13 -1.63 -7.36
N ASP A 103 4.43 -1.47 -8.65
CA ASP A 103 4.47 -2.55 -9.66
C ASP A 103 3.23 -3.46 -9.68
N ASP A 104 2.05 -2.89 -9.93
CA ASP A 104 0.79 -3.63 -10.10
C ASP A 104 0.34 -4.42 -8.84
N SER A 105 0.83 -4.06 -7.67
CA SER A 105 0.50 -4.75 -6.43
C SER A 105 -0.93 -4.48 -5.94
N ILE A 106 -1.54 -5.46 -5.27
CA ILE A 106 -2.91 -5.37 -4.76
C ILE A 106 -2.92 -5.57 -3.24
N ILE A 107 -3.38 -4.56 -2.50
CA ILE A 107 -3.61 -4.68 -1.05
C ILE A 107 -5.10 -4.54 -0.77
N ALA A 108 -5.67 -5.53 -0.07
CA ALA A 108 -7.10 -5.57 0.20
C ALA A 108 -7.43 -6.19 1.57
N GLY A 109 -8.69 -6.03 1.98
CA GLY A 109 -9.21 -6.54 3.25
C GLY A 109 -8.84 -5.61 4.42
N ASN A 110 -8.59 -6.20 5.58
CA ASN A 110 -8.17 -5.51 6.80
C ASN A 110 -6.65 -5.60 6.96
N SER A 111 -5.92 -5.35 5.87
CA SER A 111 -4.46 -5.50 5.83
C SER A 111 -3.76 -4.25 6.37
N VAL A 112 -2.66 -4.41 7.10
CA VAL A 112 -1.83 -3.30 7.58
C VAL A 112 -0.41 -3.50 7.10
N ILE A 113 0.12 -2.54 6.33
CA ILE A 113 1.49 -2.50 5.85
C ILE A 113 2.19 -1.32 6.52
N SER A 114 3.30 -1.60 7.21
CA SER A 114 3.96 -0.65 8.12
C SER A 114 5.47 -0.91 8.21
N GLY A 115 6.20 -0.14 9.02
CA GLY A 115 7.68 -0.20 9.07
C GLY A 115 8.33 0.31 7.78
N ASN A 116 9.41 -0.35 7.35
CA ASN A 116 10.09 -0.13 6.06
C ASN A 116 9.77 -1.28 5.09
N SER A 117 8.51 -1.69 5.03
CA SER A 117 8.08 -2.82 4.19
C SER A 117 7.96 -2.41 2.72
N LEU A 118 8.33 -3.32 1.81
CA LEU A 118 8.25 -3.11 0.36
C LEU A 118 7.39 -4.21 -0.28
N ILE A 119 6.31 -3.82 -0.95
CA ILE A 119 5.41 -4.72 -1.67
C ILE A 119 5.43 -4.37 -3.15
N HIS A 120 5.97 -5.25 -3.99
CA HIS A 120 6.25 -4.96 -5.40
C HIS A 120 6.09 -6.16 -6.33
N GLU A 121 6.35 -5.97 -7.62
CA GLU A 121 6.36 -7.02 -8.65
C GLU A 121 5.07 -7.90 -8.68
N ASN A 122 3.89 -7.29 -8.76
CA ASN A 122 2.57 -7.92 -8.82
C ASN A 122 2.17 -8.70 -7.55
N ALA A 123 2.75 -8.36 -6.40
CA ALA A 123 2.42 -8.98 -5.13
C ALA A 123 0.98 -8.67 -4.69
N GLN A 124 0.36 -9.60 -3.98
CA GLN A 124 -0.98 -9.46 -3.44
C GLN A 124 -1.02 -9.74 -1.94
N VAL A 125 -1.58 -8.81 -1.17
CA VAL A 125 -1.82 -8.96 0.27
C VAL A 125 -3.30 -8.78 0.55
N LEU A 126 -3.95 -9.85 0.99
CA LEU A 126 -5.39 -9.97 1.04
C LEU A 126 -5.85 -10.39 2.45
N GLY A 127 -7.05 -9.95 2.85
CA GLY A 127 -7.69 -10.38 4.09
C GLY A 127 -7.13 -9.69 5.33
N ASN A 128 -6.86 -10.42 6.40
CA ASN A 128 -6.43 -9.91 7.70
C ASN A 128 -4.93 -10.17 7.92
N VAL A 129 -4.09 -9.35 7.31
CA VAL A 129 -2.63 -9.50 7.30
C VAL A 129 -1.96 -8.27 7.86
N VAL A 130 -0.92 -8.44 8.67
CA VAL A 130 -0.08 -7.35 9.17
C VAL A 130 1.35 -7.61 8.70
N ILE A 131 1.87 -6.73 7.87
CA ILE A 131 3.27 -6.70 7.43
C ILE A 131 3.95 -5.49 8.07
N LYS A 132 5.09 -5.73 8.72
CA LYS A 132 5.80 -4.70 9.47
C LYS A 132 7.30 -4.98 9.54
N ASP A 133 8.04 -4.02 10.11
CA ASP A 133 9.50 -4.03 10.19
C ASP A 133 10.10 -3.90 8.78
N ASN A 134 11.06 -4.73 8.35
CA ASN A 134 11.71 -4.59 7.03
C ASN A 134 11.34 -5.74 6.07
N VAL A 135 10.05 -6.02 5.91
CA VAL A 135 9.60 -7.16 5.09
C VAL A 135 9.48 -6.76 3.62
N GLU A 136 10.10 -7.55 2.75
CA GLU A 136 9.93 -7.48 1.29
C GLU A 136 8.99 -8.60 0.81
N VAL A 137 7.91 -8.23 0.13
CA VAL A 137 7.04 -9.16 -0.60
C VAL A 137 7.10 -8.82 -2.08
N LYS A 138 7.49 -9.77 -2.91
CA LYS A 138 7.62 -9.54 -4.35
C LYS A 138 7.17 -10.71 -5.19
N GLY A 139 7.23 -10.53 -6.51
CA GLY A 139 6.99 -11.51 -7.56
C GLY A 139 5.76 -12.36 -7.34
N TRP A 140 4.61 -11.94 -7.84
CA TRP A 140 3.33 -12.71 -7.86
C TRP A 140 2.93 -13.41 -6.54
N SER A 141 3.56 -13.05 -5.42
CA SER A 141 3.33 -13.67 -4.12
C SER A 141 1.93 -13.32 -3.65
N ILE A 142 1.21 -14.28 -3.08
CA ILE A 142 -0.13 -14.07 -2.53
C ILE A 142 -0.09 -14.36 -1.04
N VAL A 143 -0.17 -13.31 -0.23
CA VAL A 143 -0.33 -13.41 1.22
C VAL A 143 -1.80 -13.23 1.56
N HIS A 144 -2.43 -14.26 2.11
CA HIS A 144 -3.86 -14.23 2.40
C HIS A 144 -4.21 -14.80 3.77
N CYS A 145 -5.07 -14.09 4.51
CA CYS A 145 -5.60 -14.56 5.79
C CYS A 145 -7.11 -14.26 5.91
N GLU A 146 -7.93 -15.32 5.99
CA GLU A 146 -9.38 -15.19 6.17
C GLU A 146 -9.82 -15.21 7.65
N TYR A 147 -8.86 -15.37 8.58
CA TYR A 147 -9.17 -15.51 10.00
C TYR A 147 -9.41 -14.17 10.70
N SER A 148 -10.16 -14.21 11.80
CA SER A 148 -10.43 -13.04 12.64
C SER A 148 -9.18 -12.50 13.33
N LYS A 149 -8.17 -13.34 13.57
CA LYS A 149 -6.86 -12.92 14.08
C LYS A 149 -5.94 -12.59 12.90
N PRO A 150 -5.23 -11.45 12.93
CA PRO A 150 -4.32 -11.09 11.85
C PRO A 150 -3.15 -12.07 11.77
N LYS A 151 -2.73 -12.38 10.54
CA LYS A 151 -1.44 -13.03 10.29
C LYS A 151 -0.35 -11.97 10.29
N VAL A 152 0.58 -12.04 11.24
CA VAL A 152 1.68 -11.06 11.37
C VAL A 152 2.94 -11.60 10.70
N ILE A 153 3.48 -10.84 9.75
CA ILE A 153 4.75 -11.09 9.08
C ILE A 153 5.70 -9.96 9.47
N CYS A 154 6.81 -10.31 10.11
CA CYS A 154 7.74 -9.32 10.65
C CYS A 154 9.15 -9.90 10.79
N GLU A 155 10.17 -9.08 10.51
CA GLU A 155 11.59 -9.42 10.70
C GLU A 155 12.08 -9.19 12.15
N ASN A 156 11.25 -9.48 13.15
CA ASN A 156 11.66 -9.35 14.54
C ASN A 156 12.35 -10.63 15.03
N ALA A 157 13.66 -10.57 15.26
CA ALA A 157 14.48 -11.69 15.71
C ALA A 157 13.96 -12.40 16.97
N GLU A 158 13.29 -11.70 17.89
CA GLU A 158 12.73 -12.29 19.12
C GLU A 158 11.46 -13.12 18.88
N LYS A 159 10.78 -12.91 17.76
CA LYS A 159 9.53 -13.59 17.37
C LYS A 159 9.69 -14.50 16.16
N MET A 160 10.92 -14.67 15.67
CA MET A 160 11.21 -15.30 14.39
C MET A 160 11.59 -16.78 14.54
N ASP A 161 10.56 -17.63 14.54
CA ASP A 161 10.72 -19.08 14.39
C ASP A 161 11.13 -19.48 12.96
N GLU A 162 11.52 -20.74 12.80
CA GLU A 162 12.01 -21.27 11.51
C GLU A 162 10.94 -21.23 10.41
N GLY A 163 9.66 -21.39 10.75
CA GLY A 163 8.56 -21.31 9.78
C GLY A 163 8.39 -19.89 9.24
N LEU A 164 8.46 -18.88 10.11
CA LEU A 164 8.43 -17.48 9.70
C LEU A 164 9.67 -17.09 8.88
N ARG A 165 10.86 -17.62 9.20
CA ARG A 165 12.07 -17.42 8.38
C ARG A 165 11.93 -17.98 6.97
N GLN A 166 11.44 -19.22 6.86
CA GLN A 166 11.22 -19.86 5.57
C GLN A 166 10.14 -19.12 4.77
N LEU A 167 9.12 -18.60 5.44
CA LEU A 167 8.09 -17.78 4.83
C LEU A 167 8.65 -16.49 4.24
N ILE A 168 9.39 -15.70 5.03
CA ILE A 168 9.99 -14.44 4.56
C ILE A 168 10.94 -14.72 3.39
N ALA A 169 11.78 -15.77 3.49
CA ALA A 169 12.66 -16.16 2.41
C ALA A 169 11.93 -16.57 1.12
N LEU A 170 10.70 -17.05 1.21
CA LEU A 170 9.86 -17.38 0.05
C LEU A 170 9.29 -16.10 -0.59
N LEU A 171 8.78 -15.18 0.24
CA LEU A 171 8.23 -13.89 -0.19
C LEU A 171 9.28 -13.05 -0.92
N SER A 172 10.53 -13.05 -0.44
CA SER A 172 11.65 -12.35 -1.08
C SER A 172 12.26 -13.09 -2.28
N LYS A 173 11.74 -14.25 -2.68
CA LYS A 173 12.17 -14.96 -3.90
C LYS A 173 11.25 -14.74 -5.09
N GLY A 174 10.08 -14.12 -4.91
CA GLY A 174 9.15 -13.81 -5.99
C GLY A 174 8.54 -15.04 -6.67
N THR A 175 8.42 -16.16 -5.95
CA THR A 175 7.76 -17.37 -6.46
C THR A 175 6.25 -17.27 -6.26
N GLU A 176 5.44 -17.81 -7.18
CA GLU A 176 3.99 -18.03 -6.96
C GLU A 176 3.79 -18.84 -5.66
N SER A 177 3.55 -18.11 -4.59
CA SER A 177 3.50 -18.66 -3.24
C SER A 177 2.19 -18.20 -2.65
N VAL A 178 1.21 -19.10 -2.63
CA VAL A 178 -0.06 -18.85 -1.94
C VAL A 178 0.16 -19.22 -0.48
N ILE A 179 0.24 -18.20 0.36
CA ILE A 179 0.36 -18.37 1.80
C ILE A 179 -1.03 -18.17 2.38
N SER A 180 -1.76 -19.26 2.55
CA SER A 180 -3.02 -19.34 3.26
C SER A 180 -2.85 -20.22 4.50
N GLY A 181 -3.31 -19.75 5.67
CA GLY A 181 -3.28 -20.55 6.91
C GLY A 181 -2.39 -20.00 8.04
N ASN A 182 -2.64 -20.48 9.26
CA ASN A 182 -1.78 -20.29 10.42
C ASN A 182 -0.51 -21.16 10.26
N ILE A 183 0.66 -20.55 10.35
CA ILE A 183 1.90 -21.27 10.65
C ILE A 183 2.01 -21.34 12.18
#